data_AF-A0A949DW20-F1
#
_entry.id   AF-A0A949DW20-F1
#
_cell.length_a   1.000
_cell.length_b   1.000
_cell.length_c   1.000
_cell.angle_alpha   90.00
_cell.angle_beta   90.00
_cell.angle_gamma   90.00
#
_symmetry.space_group_name_H-M   'P 1'
#
loop_
_entity.id
_entity.type
_entity.pdbx_description
1 polymer ?
#
loop_
_entity_poly.entity_id
_entity_poly.type
_entity_poly.pdbx_seq_one_letter_code
_entity_poly.pdbx_strand_id
1 'polypeptide(L)'
;MKKILHIISITFVALLLLLSLGNQKSLAVDGSGLSILAIDGNTDTNTTVDFTISDFALGAGASGTLSYTIDSGATWTDISFTTVVTPSYSYGYADLSCEGGDILDFKLQTLGTPGNVYYSYNSSDATITYLTAIASSNSKNPIYNDDYYSTILLGWNVSPAFKLDLVASNTASDGFAPVPIPASVLLLGSGILGLIAIGRVRKRDS
;
A
#
# COMPACT_ATOMS: atom_id res chain seq x y z
N MET A 1 -50.38 13.04 -6.74
CA MET A 1 -49.82 11.70 -6.44
C MET A 1 -48.98 11.09 -7.59
N LYS A 2 -49.46 11.04 -8.85
CA LYS A 2 -48.70 10.45 -9.98
C LYS A 2 -47.28 11.00 -10.22
N LYS A 3 -47.03 12.29 -9.95
CA LYS A 3 -45.70 12.93 -10.11
C LYS A 3 -44.66 12.50 -9.07
N ILE A 4 -45.08 12.23 -7.83
CA ILE A 4 -44.18 11.79 -6.74
C ILE A 4 -43.74 10.34 -6.98
N LEU A 5 -44.66 9.50 -7.46
CA LEU A 5 -44.36 8.11 -7.79
C LEU A 5 -43.37 7.99 -8.96
N HIS A 6 -43.45 8.88 -9.95
CA HIS A 6 -42.49 8.92 -11.06
C HIS A 6 -41.08 9.33 -10.60
N ILE A 7 -40.97 10.32 -9.71
CA ILE A 7 -39.66 10.75 -9.20
C ILE A 7 -39.01 9.62 -8.39
N ILE A 8 -39.75 8.98 -7.49
CA ILE A 8 -39.23 7.85 -6.69
C ILE A 8 -38.79 6.70 -7.59
N SER A 9 -39.56 6.37 -8.63
CA SER A 9 -39.23 5.31 -9.56
C SER A 9 -37.97 5.61 -10.38
N ILE A 10 -37.78 6.85 -10.83
CA ILE A 10 -36.56 7.27 -11.57
C ILE A 10 -35.33 7.22 -10.64
N THR A 11 -35.44 7.70 -9.41
CA THR A 11 -34.32 7.68 -8.46
C THR A 11 -33.94 6.25 -8.06
N PHE A 12 -34.93 5.36 -7.89
CA PHE A 12 -34.69 3.96 -7.55
C PHE A 12 -34.06 3.17 -8.70
N VAL A 13 -34.45 3.45 -9.94
CA VAL A 13 -33.85 2.85 -11.15
C VAL A 13 -32.43 3.36 -11.38
N ALA A 14 -32.18 4.66 -11.16
CA ALA A 14 -30.83 5.21 -11.20
C ALA A 14 -29.91 4.61 -10.12
N LEU A 15 -30.43 4.39 -8.91
CA LEU A 15 -29.72 3.73 -7.82
C LEU A 15 -29.42 2.26 -8.16
N LEU A 16 -30.36 1.53 -8.76
CA LEU A 16 -30.15 0.14 -9.20
C LEU A 16 -29.12 0.03 -10.33
N LEU A 17 -29.09 0.99 -11.27
CA LEU A 17 -28.11 1.06 -12.35
C LEU A 17 -26.70 1.45 -11.86
N LEU A 18 -26.61 2.28 -10.82
CA LEU A 18 -25.35 2.59 -10.15
C LEU A 18 -24.81 1.40 -9.35
N LEU A 19 -25.70 0.54 -8.84
CA LEU A 19 -25.34 -0.68 -8.10
C LEU A 19 -25.00 -1.87 -9.02
N SER A 20 -25.40 -1.87 -10.30
CA SER A 20 -25.18 -2.98 -11.23
C SER A 20 -23.94 -2.86 -12.12
N LEU A 21 -23.28 -1.70 -12.13
CA LEU A 21 -22.02 -1.45 -12.86
C LEU A 21 -20.81 -1.62 -11.93
N GLY A 22 -20.53 -2.87 -11.54
CA GLY A 22 -19.54 -3.16 -10.51
C GLY A 22 -18.41 -4.12 -10.88
N ASN A 23 -18.20 -4.48 -12.15
CA ASN A 23 -16.91 -5.06 -12.55
C ASN A 23 -15.92 -3.92 -12.76
N GLN A 24 -15.59 -3.22 -11.68
CA GLN A 24 -14.60 -2.15 -11.72
C GLN A 24 -13.21 -2.76 -11.61
N LYS A 25 -12.48 -2.73 -12.73
CA LYS A 25 -11.02 -2.81 -12.69
C LYS A 25 -10.52 -1.67 -11.81
N SER A 26 -9.68 -2.04 -10.84
CA SER A 26 -8.90 -1.11 -10.02
C SER A 26 -8.23 -0.10 -10.94
N LEU A 27 -8.37 1.19 -10.64
CA LEU A 27 -7.56 2.22 -11.28
C LEU A 27 -6.15 2.07 -10.70
N ALA A 28 -5.25 1.46 -11.48
CA ALA A 28 -3.83 1.49 -11.16
C ALA A 28 -3.39 2.96 -11.15
N VAL A 29 -3.20 3.51 -9.96
CA VAL A 29 -2.50 4.78 -9.81
C VAL A 29 -1.04 4.46 -10.04
N ASP A 30 -0.52 4.89 -11.18
CA ASP A 30 0.88 4.77 -11.58
C ASP A 30 1.78 5.76 -10.81
N GLY A 31 1.47 5.94 -9.52
CA GLY A 31 2.04 6.94 -8.64
C GLY A 31 1.75 6.55 -7.19
N SER A 32 2.81 6.19 -6.45
CA SER A 32 2.84 6.11 -4.98
C SER A 32 1.56 5.52 -4.35
N GLY A 33 1.24 4.26 -4.69
CA GLY A 33 0.25 3.48 -3.94
C GLY A 33 0.62 3.42 -2.45
N LEU A 34 -0.39 3.60 -1.59
CA LEU A 34 -0.29 4.11 -0.21
C LEU A 34 0.17 3.11 0.86
N SER A 35 0.20 1.82 0.54
CA SER A 35 0.57 0.70 1.42
C SER A 35 0.86 -0.54 0.55
N ILE A 36 1.44 -1.60 1.13
CA ILE A 36 1.79 -2.84 0.43
C ILE A 36 0.82 -3.94 0.84
N LEU A 37 0.20 -4.64 -0.11
CA LEU A 37 -0.64 -5.81 0.14
C LEU A 37 0.24 -7.07 0.14
N ALA A 38 0.18 -7.88 1.20
CA ALA A 38 0.75 -9.22 1.22
C ALA A 38 -0.18 -10.21 0.50
N ILE A 39 0.39 -11.03 -0.39
CA ILE A 39 -0.34 -12.05 -1.16
C ILE A 39 0.32 -13.40 -0.92
N ASP A 40 -0.43 -14.28 -0.25
CA ASP A 40 -0.12 -15.69 -0.12
C ASP A 40 -0.41 -16.42 -1.43
N GLY A 41 0.59 -17.14 -1.90
CA GLY A 41 0.64 -17.82 -3.17
C GLY A 41 0.12 -19.24 -3.13
N ASN A 42 -0.21 -19.76 -4.30
CA ASN A 42 -0.39 -21.19 -4.47
C ASN A 42 0.99 -21.82 -4.35
N THR A 43 1.13 -22.81 -3.47
CA THR A 43 2.10 -23.92 -3.53
C THR A 43 2.38 -24.50 -2.16
N ASP A 44 2.00 -23.82 -1.08
CA ASP A 44 2.11 -24.35 0.27
C ASP A 44 0.72 -24.57 0.95
N THR A 45 0.80 -24.94 2.22
CA THR A 45 -0.34 -25.25 3.09
C THR A 45 -0.57 -24.21 4.18
N ASN A 46 0.15 -23.10 4.16
CA ASN A 46 -0.05 -22.02 5.12
C ASN A 46 -0.98 -20.95 4.51
N THR A 47 -1.17 -19.86 5.23
CA THR A 47 -1.87 -18.66 4.77
C THR A 47 -1.01 -17.42 4.98
N THR A 48 0.30 -17.62 5.17
CA THR A 48 1.23 -16.64 5.68
C THR A 48 2.29 -16.32 4.64
N VAL A 49 2.49 -15.04 4.41
CA VAL A 49 3.59 -14.54 3.59
C VAL A 49 4.77 -14.29 4.52
N ASP A 50 5.81 -15.10 4.40
CA ASP A 50 7.09 -14.77 5.04
C ASP A 50 7.98 -14.02 4.05
N PHE A 51 8.72 -13.07 4.60
CA PHE A 51 9.63 -12.26 3.83
C PHE A 51 10.84 -11.83 4.64
N THR A 52 11.95 -11.72 3.94
CA THR A 52 13.18 -11.19 4.47
C THR A 52 13.30 -9.74 4.04
N ILE A 53 13.58 -8.86 5.00
CA ILE A 53 14.12 -7.54 4.73
C ILE A 53 15.63 -7.69 4.61
N SER A 54 16.16 -7.40 3.43
CA SER A 54 17.59 -7.42 3.15
C SER A 54 18.11 -6.05 2.78
N ASP A 55 19.44 -5.93 2.83
CA ASP A 55 20.19 -4.79 2.31
C ASP A 55 19.75 -3.44 2.88
N PHE A 56 19.30 -3.44 4.14
CA PHE A 56 19.04 -2.21 4.89
C PHE A 56 20.35 -1.45 5.09
N ALA A 57 20.63 -0.47 4.23
CA ALA A 57 21.87 0.29 4.23
C ALA A 57 21.65 1.68 4.88
N LEU A 58 22.24 1.88 6.06
CA LEU A 58 22.37 3.22 6.66
C LEU A 58 23.68 3.87 6.17
N GLY A 59 23.61 5.12 5.71
CA GLY A 59 24.82 5.89 5.41
C GLY A 59 25.72 6.04 6.64
N ALA A 60 27.04 6.11 6.43
CA ALA A 60 28.01 6.21 7.53
C ALA A 60 27.69 7.34 8.52
N GLY A 61 27.63 7.00 9.82
CA GLY A 61 27.29 7.95 10.89
C GLY A 61 25.79 8.17 11.10
N ALA A 62 24.92 7.58 10.29
CA ALA A 62 23.49 7.60 10.52
C ALA A 62 23.06 6.53 11.51
N SER A 63 22.09 6.88 12.35
CA SER A 63 21.34 5.92 13.15
C SER A 63 19.86 6.10 12.82
N GLY A 64 19.13 4.99 12.74
CA GLY A 64 17.71 5.01 12.49
C GLY A 64 17.07 3.69 12.86
N THR A 65 15.81 3.76 13.23
CA THR A 65 14.96 2.60 13.51
C THR A 65 13.96 2.48 12.37
N LEU A 66 13.95 1.34 11.70
CA LEU A 66 12.86 0.98 10.80
C LEU A 66 11.76 0.33 11.64
N SER A 67 10.52 0.75 11.42
CA SER A 67 9.36 0.10 12.03
C SER A 67 8.31 -0.19 10.96
N TYR A 68 7.50 -1.21 11.20
CA TYR A 68 6.36 -1.55 10.35
C TYR A 68 5.06 -1.61 11.14
N THR A 69 3.94 -1.53 10.44
CA THR A 69 2.62 -1.85 10.99
C THR A 69 1.83 -2.70 10.00
N ILE A 70 0.82 -3.40 10.53
CA ILE A 70 -0.09 -4.28 9.80
C ILE A 70 -1.49 -3.65 9.89
N ASP A 71 -2.21 -3.64 8.77
CA ASP A 71 -3.58 -3.14 8.61
C ASP A 71 -3.79 -1.73 9.11
N SER A 72 -2.80 -0.86 8.85
CA SER A 72 -2.77 0.52 9.36
C SER A 72 -2.99 0.60 10.87
N GLY A 73 -2.48 -0.40 11.61
CA GLY A 73 -2.59 -0.49 13.05
C GLY A 73 -2.00 0.73 13.77
N ALA A 74 -2.52 1.01 14.97
CA ALA A 74 -2.01 2.11 15.80
C ALA A 74 -0.60 1.82 16.37
N THR A 75 -0.22 0.54 16.42
CA THR A 75 1.06 0.08 16.97
C THR A 75 2.06 -0.14 15.85
N TRP A 76 3.26 0.41 16.03
CA TRP A 76 4.40 0.20 15.15
C TRP A 76 5.40 -0.72 15.84
N THR A 77 5.85 -1.74 15.12
CA THR A 77 6.83 -2.71 15.60
C THR A 77 8.19 -2.38 15.03
N ASP A 78 9.17 -2.17 15.90
CA ASP A 78 10.56 -1.91 15.50
C ASP A 78 11.21 -3.18 14.96
N ILE A 79 11.92 -3.03 13.84
CA ILE A 79 12.60 -4.13 13.18
C ILE A 79 14.02 -4.19 13.73
N SER A 80 14.35 -5.33 14.34
CA SER A 80 15.69 -5.60 14.84
C SER A 80 16.53 -6.22 13.72
N PHE A 81 17.66 -5.59 13.41
CA PHE A 81 18.57 -6.05 12.36
C PHE A 81 19.81 -6.73 12.93
N THR A 82 20.20 -7.84 12.34
CA THR A 82 21.57 -8.35 12.52
C THR A 82 22.51 -7.51 11.66
N THR A 83 23.36 -6.68 12.31
CA THR A 83 24.18 -5.70 11.59
C THR A 83 25.51 -6.27 11.12
N VAL A 84 25.81 -6.15 9.83
CA VAL A 84 27.16 -6.33 9.27
C VAL A 84 27.74 -4.95 8.96
N VAL A 85 28.75 -4.54 9.72
CA VAL A 85 29.39 -3.22 9.53
C VAL A 85 30.50 -3.34 8.50
N THR A 86 30.35 -2.63 7.39
CA THR A 86 31.43 -2.34 6.44
C THR A 86 31.89 -0.89 6.63
N PRO A 87 33.07 -0.48 6.11
CA PRO A 87 33.62 0.86 6.32
C PRO A 87 32.73 2.02 5.85
N SER A 88 31.67 1.75 5.06
CA SER A 88 30.83 2.78 4.45
C SER A 88 29.32 2.59 4.68
N TYR A 89 28.88 1.37 5.01
CA TYR A 89 27.48 1.03 5.25
C TYR A 89 27.34 -0.03 6.32
N SER A 90 26.26 0.06 7.08
CA SER A 90 25.75 -1.01 7.93
C SER A 90 24.62 -1.70 7.19
N TYR A 91 24.70 -3.02 7.02
CA TYR A 91 23.64 -3.85 6.43
C TYR A 91 22.89 -4.60 7.51
N GLY A 92 21.58 -4.71 7.35
CA GLY A 92 20.69 -5.44 8.27
C GLY A 92 19.83 -6.47 7.56
N TYR A 93 19.55 -7.58 8.24
CA TYR A 93 18.55 -8.57 7.85
C TYR A 93 17.52 -8.78 8.96
N ALA A 94 16.25 -8.96 8.57
CA ALA A 94 15.16 -9.34 9.45
C ALA A 94 14.15 -10.22 8.70
N ASP A 95 13.70 -11.30 9.33
CA ASP A 95 12.64 -12.15 8.79
C ASP A 95 11.32 -11.80 9.47
N LEU A 96 10.26 -11.67 8.67
CA LEU A 96 8.92 -11.33 9.11
C LEU A 96 7.91 -12.29 8.49
N SER A 97 6.77 -12.43 9.17
CA SER A 97 5.64 -13.26 8.74
C SER A 97 4.36 -12.46 8.97
N CYS A 98 3.47 -12.46 7.97
CA CYS A 98 2.14 -11.83 8.02
C CYS A 98 1.12 -12.72 7.32
N GLU A 99 -0.17 -12.51 7.57
CA GLU A 99 -1.21 -13.27 6.87
C GLU A 99 -1.40 -12.73 5.44
N GLY A 100 -1.71 -13.62 4.50
CA GLY A 100 -2.13 -13.22 3.17
C GLY A 100 -3.37 -12.34 3.25
N GLY A 101 -3.31 -11.15 2.65
CA GLY A 101 -4.35 -10.12 2.73
C GLY A 101 -4.00 -8.96 3.65
N ASP A 102 -2.97 -9.12 4.50
CA ASP A 102 -2.50 -8.06 5.37
C ASP A 102 -1.95 -6.88 4.58
N ILE A 103 -2.21 -5.67 5.09
CA ILE A 103 -1.67 -4.44 4.54
C ILE A 103 -0.46 -4.00 5.37
N LEU A 104 0.70 -3.94 4.75
CA LEU A 104 1.95 -3.54 5.36
C LEU A 104 2.25 -2.06 5.08
N ASP A 105 2.62 -1.36 6.14
CA ASP A 105 3.14 0.01 6.09
C ASP A 105 4.50 0.09 6.77
N PHE A 106 5.40 0.89 6.21
CA PHE A 106 6.75 1.10 6.72
C PHE A 106 7.00 2.57 7.06
N LYS A 107 7.74 2.79 8.16
CA LYS A 107 8.26 4.10 8.52
C LYS A 107 9.72 3.99 8.92
N LEU A 108 10.48 5.03 8.59
CA LEU A 108 11.83 5.20 9.08
C LEU A 108 11.88 6.33 10.11
N GLN A 109 12.42 6.04 11.28
CA GLN A 109 12.73 7.04 12.31
C GLN A 109 14.23 7.27 12.35
N THR A 110 14.70 8.46 11.97
CA THR A 110 16.12 8.82 12.12
C THR A 110 16.43 9.18 13.58
N LEU A 111 17.44 8.55 14.16
CA LEU A 111 17.96 8.84 15.50
C LEU A 111 19.03 9.94 15.41
N GLY A 112 19.00 10.90 16.35
CA GLY A 112 20.01 11.98 16.45
C GLY A 112 19.61 13.36 15.92
N THR A 113 18.41 13.52 15.36
CA THR A 113 17.85 14.85 15.02
C THR A 113 16.86 15.29 16.12
N PRO A 114 16.86 16.55 16.59
CA PRO A 114 15.87 17.01 17.56
C PRO A 114 14.46 16.78 17.02
N GLY A 115 13.67 15.92 17.68
CA GLY A 115 12.24 15.74 17.39
C GLY A 115 11.82 14.43 16.73
N ASN A 116 12.68 13.41 16.56
CA ASN A 116 12.32 12.12 15.94
C ASN A 116 11.55 12.31 14.62
N VAL A 117 12.27 12.59 13.53
CA VAL A 117 11.62 12.73 12.22
C VAL A 117 11.17 11.36 11.74
N TYR A 118 9.87 11.21 11.51
CA TYR A 118 9.27 10.02 10.92
C TYR A 118 9.10 10.24 9.42
N TYR A 119 9.87 9.51 8.62
CA TYR A 119 9.63 9.41 7.20
C TYR A 119 8.66 8.25 6.98
N SER A 120 7.37 8.59 6.94
CA SER A 120 6.39 7.68 6.37
C SER A 120 6.65 7.58 4.87
N TYR A 121 6.54 6.38 4.32
CA TYR A 121 6.64 6.13 2.89
C TYR A 121 5.62 6.96 2.05
N ASN A 122 4.57 7.51 2.69
CA ASN A 122 3.60 8.46 2.13
C ASN A 122 4.11 9.92 2.10
N SER A 123 5.41 10.14 1.89
CA SER A 123 6.01 11.46 1.72
C SER A 123 6.64 11.57 0.34
N SER A 124 6.90 12.79 -0.15
CA SER A 124 7.65 13.04 -1.39
C SER A 124 9.05 12.40 -1.42
N ASP A 125 9.47 11.86 -0.28
CA ASP A 125 10.83 11.47 0.02
C ASP A 125 10.98 9.95 -0.01
N ALA A 126 10.01 9.18 -0.53
CA ALA A 126 10.13 7.73 -0.66
C ALA A 126 9.67 7.18 -2.02
N THR A 127 10.29 6.09 -2.45
CA THR A 127 10.05 5.40 -3.74
C THR A 127 9.92 3.90 -3.54
N ILE A 128 8.92 3.28 -4.17
CA ILE A 128 8.74 1.82 -4.25
C ILE A 128 9.01 1.35 -5.67
N THR A 129 9.73 0.24 -5.80
CA THR A 129 9.89 -0.45 -7.07
C THR A 129 9.50 -1.91 -6.89
N TYR A 130 8.51 -2.35 -7.64
CA TYR A 130 8.07 -3.73 -7.67
C TYR A 130 8.90 -4.53 -8.67
N LEU A 131 9.46 -5.65 -8.24
CA LEU A 131 10.44 -6.44 -8.96
C LEU A 131 10.00 -7.92 -9.00
N THR A 132 10.28 -8.57 -10.13
CA THR A 132 9.96 -9.99 -10.38
C THR A 132 8.47 -10.30 -10.27
N ALA A 133 7.77 -10.21 -11.40
CA ALA A 133 6.34 -10.47 -11.46
C ALA A 133 6.01 -11.95 -11.22
N ILE A 134 4.91 -12.19 -10.51
CA ILE A 134 4.24 -13.46 -10.29
C ILE A 134 2.84 -13.34 -10.91
N ALA A 135 2.47 -14.35 -11.69
CA ALA A 135 1.18 -14.38 -12.37
C ALA A 135 0.01 -14.42 -11.37
N SER A 136 -1.03 -13.63 -11.60
CA SER A 136 -2.23 -13.59 -10.75
C SER A 136 -2.90 -14.94 -10.52
N SER A 137 -2.73 -15.91 -11.44
CA SER A 137 -3.20 -17.29 -11.29
C SER A 137 -2.59 -18.02 -10.09
N ASN A 138 -1.49 -17.51 -9.55
CA ASN A 138 -0.86 -18.05 -8.35
C ASN A 138 -1.42 -17.45 -7.07
N SER A 139 -2.21 -16.40 -7.11
CA SER A 139 -2.76 -15.78 -5.90
C SER A 139 -3.82 -16.69 -5.23
N LYS A 140 -3.68 -16.92 -3.92
CA LYS A 140 -4.66 -17.67 -3.11
C LYS A 140 -5.33 -16.82 -2.05
N ASN A 141 -4.56 -16.12 -1.23
CA ASN A 141 -5.08 -15.34 -0.12
C ASN A 141 -4.40 -13.95 -0.06
N PRO A 142 -5.11 -12.87 -0.43
CA PRO A 142 -6.45 -12.84 -1.00
C PRO A 142 -6.40 -13.35 -2.44
N ILE A 143 -7.55 -13.55 -3.09
CA ILE A 143 -7.58 -13.72 -4.56
C ILE A 143 -7.30 -12.36 -5.20
N TYR A 144 -6.15 -12.23 -5.84
CA TYR A 144 -5.69 -11.04 -6.53
C TYR A 144 -5.71 -11.26 -8.04
N ASN A 145 -6.29 -10.32 -8.79
CA ASN A 145 -6.60 -10.52 -10.22
C ASN A 145 -5.53 -9.98 -11.18
N ASP A 146 -4.58 -9.20 -10.67
CA ASP A 146 -3.46 -8.62 -11.42
C ASP A 146 -2.15 -9.31 -11.03
N ASP A 147 -1.10 -9.16 -11.84
CA ASP A 147 0.23 -9.65 -11.48
C ASP A 147 0.71 -8.95 -10.19
N TYR A 148 1.41 -9.71 -9.36
CA TYR A 148 2.02 -9.26 -8.12
C TYR A 148 3.51 -9.60 -8.13
N TYR A 149 4.25 -9.37 -7.05
CA TYR A 149 5.71 -9.29 -7.13
C TYR A 149 6.40 -9.98 -5.96
N SER A 150 7.42 -10.80 -6.23
CA SER A 150 8.18 -11.48 -5.17
C SER A 150 9.14 -10.54 -4.43
N THR A 151 9.45 -9.39 -5.02
CA THR A 151 10.45 -8.47 -4.50
C THR A 151 10.00 -7.02 -4.60
N ILE A 152 10.25 -6.25 -3.55
CA ILE A 152 10.02 -4.80 -3.51
C ILE A 152 11.28 -4.10 -3.03
N LEU A 153 11.72 -3.08 -3.76
CA LEU A 153 12.73 -2.13 -3.29
C LEU A 153 12.03 -0.89 -2.72
N LEU A 154 12.26 -0.60 -1.44
CA LEU A 154 11.86 0.65 -0.80
C LEU A 154 13.08 1.55 -0.63
N GLY A 155 12.97 2.80 -1.05
CA GLY A 155 14.01 3.80 -0.89
C GLY A 155 13.47 5.10 -0.31
N TRP A 156 14.20 5.71 0.62
CA TRP A 156 13.96 7.07 1.11
C TRP A 156 15.05 8.01 0.61
N ASN A 157 14.63 9.04 -0.10
CA ASN A 157 15.46 10.15 -0.59
C ASN A 157 15.66 11.21 0.49
N VAL A 158 16.18 10.78 1.63
CA VAL A 158 16.59 11.64 2.74
C VAL A 158 18.13 11.67 2.78
N SER A 159 18.73 12.53 3.61
CA SER A 159 20.19 12.56 3.76
C SER A 159 20.60 12.05 5.14
N PRO A 160 21.38 10.94 5.22
CA PRO A 160 21.79 10.09 4.11
C PRO A 160 20.64 9.26 3.55
N ALA A 161 20.76 8.83 2.28
CA ALA A 161 19.71 8.03 1.64
C ALA A 161 19.64 6.64 2.27
N PHE A 162 18.43 6.10 2.34
CA PHE A 162 18.16 4.77 2.88
C PHE A 162 17.47 3.91 1.86
N LYS A 163 17.83 2.64 1.79
CA LYS A 163 17.19 1.64 0.93
C LYS A 163 17.07 0.33 1.67
N LEU A 164 16.04 -0.43 1.33
CA LEU A 164 15.84 -1.79 1.78
C LEU A 164 15.09 -2.60 0.72
N ASP A 165 15.34 -3.89 0.71
CA ASP A 165 14.66 -4.85 -0.15
C ASP A 165 13.73 -5.72 0.71
N LEU A 166 12.49 -5.91 0.27
CA LEU A 166 11.60 -6.95 0.77
C LEU A 166 11.63 -8.08 -0.23
N VAL A 167 11.99 -9.27 0.21
CA VAL A 167 12.04 -10.47 -0.62
C VAL A 167 11.15 -11.53 0.00
N ALA A 168 10.12 -11.98 -0.70
CA ALA A 168 9.31 -13.10 -0.26
C ALA A 168 10.20 -14.35 -0.13
N SER A 169 10.24 -14.95 1.06
CA SER A 169 11.21 -16.00 1.41
C SER A 169 10.71 -17.42 1.10
N ASN A 170 9.41 -17.55 0.79
CA ASN A 170 8.72 -18.83 0.78
C ASN A 170 8.18 -19.18 -0.62
N THR A 171 8.37 -20.44 -0.99
CA THR A 171 7.52 -21.19 -1.93
C THR A 171 6.93 -20.42 -3.11
N ALA A 172 7.77 -20.16 -4.13
CA ALA A 172 7.53 -19.89 -5.56
C ALA A 172 6.46 -18.86 -6.01
N SER A 173 5.59 -18.40 -5.12
CA SER A 173 4.36 -17.70 -5.46
C SER A 173 3.90 -16.74 -4.39
N ASP A 174 4.56 -16.62 -3.24
CA ASP A 174 4.26 -15.54 -2.30
C ASP A 174 4.78 -14.22 -2.83
N GLY A 175 4.10 -13.13 -2.50
CA GLY A 175 4.58 -11.83 -2.90
C GLY A 175 3.71 -10.68 -2.43
N PHE A 176 3.82 -9.60 -3.18
CA PHE A 176 3.33 -8.30 -2.77
C PHE A 176 2.70 -7.56 -3.94
N ALA A 177 1.69 -6.76 -3.64
CA ALA A 177 1.05 -5.89 -4.61
C ALA A 177 0.84 -4.47 -4.05
N PRO A 178 0.67 -3.47 -4.91
CA PRO A 178 0.14 -2.18 -4.46
C PRO A 178 -1.29 -2.36 -3.93
N VAL A 179 -1.60 -1.73 -2.79
CA VAL A 179 -2.98 -1.74 -2.27
C VAL A 179 -3.91 -1.01 -3.26
N PRO A 180 -4.98 -1.66 -3.75
CA PRO A 180 -5.98 -0.99 -4.58
C PRO A 180 -6.69 0.14 -3.83
N ILE A 181 -6.89 1.30 -4.48
CA ILE A 181 -7.70 2.36 -3.89
C ILE A 181 -9.16 1.88 -3.80
N PRO A 182 -9.78 1.91 -2.61
CA PRO A 182 -11.18 1.49 -2.49
C PRO A 182 -12.09 2.32 -3.39
N ALA A 183 -12.98 1.66 -4.13
CA ALA A 183 -13.95 2.32 -5.00
C ALA A 183 -14.82 3.34 -4.24
N SER A 184 -15.01 3.16 -2.94
CA SER A 184 -15.69 4.10 -2.05
C SER A 184 -14.99 5.47 -1.96
N VAL A 185 -13.65 5.49 -1.96
CA VAL A 185 -12.86 6.73 -1.94
C VAL A 185 -13.00 7.47 -3.27
N LEU A 186 -12.98 6.73 -4.39
CA LEU A 186 -13.22 7.30 -5.72
C LEU A 186 -14.66 7.82 -5.87
N LEU A 187 -15.64 7.09 -5.35
CA LEU A 187 -17.04 7.50 -5.35
C LEU A 187 -17.26 8.74 -4.47
N LEU A 188 -16.64 8.80 -3.29
CA LEU A 188 -16.71 9.97 -2.42
C LEU A 188 -16.07 11.19 -3.09
N GLY A 189 -14.88 11.03 -3.67
CA GLY A 189 -14.18 12.10 -4.38
C GLY A 189 -15.00 12.64 -5.56
N SER A 190 -15.55 11.75 -6.39
CA SER A 190 -16.43 12.14 -7.50
C SER A 190 -17.76 12.74 -7.03
N GLY A 191 -18.33 12.24 -5.94
CA GLY A 191 -19.55 12.78 -5.32
C GLY A 191 -19.35 14.20 -4.81
N ILE A 192 -18.23 14.51 -4.17
CA ILE A 192 -17.89 15.85 -3.70
C ILE A 192 -17.74 16.82 -4.88
N LEU A 193 -17.06 16.41 -5.96
CA LEU A 193 -16.94 17.22 -7.18
C LEU A 193 -18.32 17.51 -7.81
N GLY A 194 -19.21 16.53 -7.83
CA GLY A 194 -20.59 16.70 -8.29
C GLY A 194 -21.36 17.72 -7.46
N LEU A 195 -21.25 17.67 -6.13
CA LEU A 195 -21.89 18.62 -5.22
C LEU A 195 -21.35 20.06 -5.40
N ILE A 196 -20.04 20.22 -5.60
CA ILE A 196 -19.43 21.53 -5.89
C ILE A 196 -19.95 22.10 -7.21
N ALA A 197 -20.06 21.27 -8.25
CA ALA A 197 -20.59 21.71 -9.55
C ALA A 197 -22.04 22.21 -9.41
N ILE A 198 -22.89 21.49 -8.70
CA ILE A 198 -24.29 21.89 -8.43
C ILE A 198 -24.35 23.18 -7.60
N GLY A 199 -23.49 23.32 -6.58
CA GLY A 199 -23.40 24.51 -5.75
C GLY A 199 -22.99 25.77 -6.51
N ARG A 200 -22.12 25.65 -7.51
CA ARG A 200 -21.70 26.78 -8.37
C ARG A 200 -22.78 27.24 -9.33
N VAL A 201 -23.64 26.34 -9.84
CA VAL A 201 -24.77 26.71 -10.71
C VAL A 201 -25.76 27.60 -9.96
N ARG A 202 -26.08 27.27 -8.70
CA ARG A 202 -27.01 28.06 -7.87
C ARG A 202 -26.55 29.49 -7.58
N LYS A 203 -25.24 29.75 -7.61
CA LYS A 203 -24.69 31.08 -7.30
C LYS A 203 -24.65 32.02 -8.52
N ARG A 204 -24.97 31.53 -9.71
CA ARG A 204 -25.10 32.34 -10.93
C ARG A 204 -26.51 32.89 -11.16
N ASP A 205 -27.50 32.35 -10.46
CA ASP A 205 -28.92 32.71 -10.61
C ASP A 205 -29.44 33.59 -9.46
N SER A 206 -28.53 34.15 -8.64
CA SER A 206 -28.79 35.13 -7.56
C SER A 206 -27.98 36.39 -7.77
#